data_AF-A0ABD2SYH7-F1
#
_entry.id   AF-A0ABD2SYH7-F1
#
_cell.length_a   1.000
_cell.length_b   1.000
_cell.length_c   1.000
_cell.angle_alpha   90.00
_cell.angle_beta   90.00
_cell.angle_gamma   90.00
#
_symmetry.space_group_name_H-M   'P 1'
#
loop_
_entity.id
_entity.type
_entity.pdbx_description
1 polymer ?
#
loop_
_entity_poly.entity_id
_entity_poly.type
_entity_poly.pdbx_seq_one_letter_code
_entity_poly.pdbx_strand_id
1 'polypeptide(L)'
;MAVTHLGSISFSSSMPSVSCPSLKHPINFNKNKPLIVAAMSDDPVREWILSEGKATQIKGISPIGGGCINRATRYDTDAGSFFVKTNRSIGPSMFEGEALGLNAMYETGSIRVPKPYKVGSLPTGGSYIIMEFIEFGASRGDQSALGRKLAEMHKAAKSEKGFGFHVDNTIGSTPQINTWMSGWVEFFAEHRLGYQLKMAREQYGDPTIYERGLNHHYIGKEKFDSIYGIYPV
;
A
#
# COMPACT_ATOMS: atom_id res chain seq x y z
N MET A 1 50.36 5.54 -42.76
CA MET A 1 50.84 4.23 -43.22
C MET A 1 49.64 3.30 -43.33
N ALA A 2 49.45 2.70 -44.52
CA ALA A 2 48.62 1.53 -44.94
C ALA A 2 47.27 1.27 -44.22
N VAL A 3 46.06 1.35 -44.82
CA VAL A 3 45.46 0.71 -46.02
C VAL A 3 45.45 -0.82 -46.01
N THR A 4 44.25 -1.42 -45.86
CA THR A 4 43.63 -2.53 -46.65
C THR A 4 42.23 -2.81 -46.05
N HIS A 5 41.05 -2.76 -46.69
CA HIS A 5 40.42 -3.25 -47.94
C HIS A 5 39.67 -4.61 -47.85
N LEU A 6 38.35 -4.53 -48.10
CA LEU A 6 37.44 -5.42 -48.88
C LEU A 6 36.94 -6.78 -48.34
N GLY A 7 35.62 -7.00 -48.55
CA GLY A 7 35.06 -8.32 -48.90
C GLY A 7 33.57 -8.54 -48.62
N SER A 8 32.68 -8.05 -49.51
CA SER A 8 31.27 -8.51 -49.62
C SER A 8 31.18 -9.77 -50.48
N ILE A 9 30.32 -10.76 -50.13
CA ILE A 9 29.68 -11.66 -51.12
C ILE A 9 28.28 -12.07 -50.62
N SER A 10 27.27 -11.82 -51.46
CA SER A 10 25.91 -12.35 -51.43
C SER A 10 25.79 -13.45 -52.48
N PHE A 11 24.99 -14.50 -52.24
CA PHE A 11 24.45 -15.34 -53.30
C PHE A 11 23.06 -15.88 -52.94
N SER A 12 22.13 -15.73 -53.87
CA SER A 12 20.75 -16.23 -53.87
C SER A 12 20.66 -17.61 -54.54
N SER A 13 19.63 -18.40 -54.21
CA SER A 13 19.07 -19.39 -55.15
C SER A 13 17.61 -19.77 -54.83
N SER A 14 16.75 -19.33 -55.74
CA SER A 14 15.57 -19.93 -56.39
C SER A 14 14.77 -21.11 -55.79
N MET A 15 13.44 -20.98 -55.93
CA MET A 15 12.36 -21.96 -55.68
C MET A 15 12.25 -23.09 -56.72
N PRO A 16 11.39 -24.09 -56.46
CA PRO A 16 10.24 -24.29 -57.36
C PRO A 16 8.88 -24.53 -56.67
N SER A 17 7.83 -24.18 -57.41
CA SER A 17 6.39 -24.29 -57.14
C SER A 17 5.80 -25.69 -57.35
N VAL A 18 4.80 -26.07 -56.57
CA VAL A 18 3.84 -27.16 -56.89
C VAL A 18 2.42 -26.68 -56.60
N SER A 19 1.49 -27.00 -57.50
CA SER A 19 0.13 -26.50 -57.61
C SER A 19 -0.95 -27.58 -57.31
N CYS A 20 -1.98 -27.18 -56.53
CA CYS A 20 -3.41 -27.60 -56.51
C CYS A 20 -3.80 -29.10 -56.31
N PRO A 21 -5.03 -29.46 -55.83
CA PRO A 21 -6.31 -28.76 -56.03
C PRO A 21 -7.26 -28.60 -54.81
N SER A 22 -8.29 -27.78 -55.03
CA SER A 22 -9.38 -27.44 -54.11
C SER A 22 -10.39 -28.59 -53.90
N LEU A 23 -10.91 -28.73 -52.68
CA LEU A 23 -12.20 -29.36 -52.40
C LEU A 23 -13.05 -28.41 -51.56
N LYS A 24 -14.20 -28.02 -52.12
CA LYS A 24 -15.27 -27.29 -51.45
C LYS A 24 -16.23 -28.33 -50.84
N HIS A 25 -16.56 -28.21 -49.56
CA HIS A 25 -17.88 -28.55 -49.06
C HIS A 25 -18.21 -27.74 -47.80
N PRO A 26 -19.46 -27.23 -47.66
CA PRO A 26 -19.86 -26.40 -46.53
C PRO A 26 -20.34 -27.30 -45.39
N ILE A 27 -19.86 -27.05 -44.17
CA ILE A 27 -20.49 -27.59 -42.96
C ILE A 27 -21.04 -26.41 -42.18
N ASN A 28 -22.36 -26.32 -42.18
CA ASN A 28 -23.15 -25.45 -41.33
C ASN A 28 -23.30 -26.14 -39.97
N PHE A 29 -22.67 -25.60 -38.92
CA PHE A 29 -23.01 -25.95 -37.54
C PHE A 29 -23.58 -24.73 -36.81
N ASN A 30 -24.81 -24.96 -36.38
CA ASN A 30 -25.73 -24.09 -35.69
C ASN A 30 -25.21 -23.71 -34.29
N LYS A 31 -25.43 -22.45 -33.92
CA LYS A 31 -25.52 -21.84 -32.57
C LYS A 31 -24.87 -22.63 -31.43
N ASN A 32 -23.70 -22.17 -30.98
CA ASN A 32 -23.29 -22.31 -29.59
C ASN A 32 -23.01 -20.93 -28.99
N LYS A 33 -23.61 -20.74 -27.80
CA LYS A 33 -23.63 -19.54 -26.96
C LYS A 33 -22.22 -18.94 -26.81
N PRO A 34 -22.06 -17.62 -26.70
CA PRO A 34 -20.78 -17.07 -26.30
C PRO A 34 -20.52 -17.52 -24.86
N LEU A 35 -19.56 -18.44 -24.71
CA LEU A 35 -18.89 -18.64 -23.44
C LEU A 35 -18.17 -17.33 -23.16
N ILE A 36 -18.67 -16.53 -22.20
CA ILE A 36 -17.91 -15.38 -21.70
C ILE A 36 -16.74 -15.97 -20.93
N VAL A 37 -15.63 -16.22 -21.64
CA VAL A 37 -14.33 -16.34 -21.02
C VAL A 37 -13.98 -14.93 -20.59
N ALA A 38 -14.32 -14.59 -19.34
CA ALA A 38 -13.77 -13.41 -18.71
C ALA A 38 -12.26 -13.60 -18.70
N ALA A 39 -11.55 -12.87 -19.57
CA ALA A 39 -10.11 -12.70 -19.42
C ALA A 39 -9.91 -12.16 -18.01
N MET A 40 -9.39 -12.99 -17.09
CA MET A 40 -9.06 -12.54 -15.75
C MET A 40 -8.09 -11.39 -15.92
N SER A 41 -8.50 -10.18 -15.54
CA SER A 41 -7.62 -9.04 -15.63
C SER A 41 -6.45 -9.27 -14.68
N ASP A 42 -5.22 -8.98 -15.11
CA ASP A 42 -4.03 -8.96 -14.24
C ASP A 42 -4.09 -7.87 -13.13
N ASP A 43 -5.26 -7.29 -12.90
CA ASP A 43 -5.54 -6.25 -11.90
C ASP A 43 -6.40 -6.85 -10.78
N PRO A 44 -5.80 -7.31 -9.67
CA PRO A 44 -6.54 -7.92 -8.57
C PRO A 44 -7.51 -6.94 -7.90
N VAL A 45 -7.32 -5.62 -8.06
CA VAL A 45 -8.25 -4.62 -7.54
C VAL A 45 -9.56 -4.66 -8.34
N ARG A 46 -9.47 -4.71 -9.67
CA ARG A 46 -10.66 -4.83 -10.54
C ARG A 46 -11.38 -6.14 -10.30
N GLU A 47 -10.63 -7.23 -10.19
CA GLU A 47 -11.19 -8.55 -9.91
C GLU A 47 -11.98 -8.55 -8.60
N TRP A 48 -11.39 -8.02 -7.52
CA TRP A 48 -12.07 -7.93 -6.22
C TRP A 48 -13.32 -7.05 -6.30
N ILE A 49 -13.24 -5.85 -6.92
CA ILE A 49 -14.38 -4.94 -7.05
C ILE A 49 -15.56 -5.59 -7.79
N LEU A 50 -15.27 -6.32 -8.86
CA LEU A 50 -16.28 -6.96 -9.72
C LEU A 50 -16.79 -8.31 -9.16
N SER A 51 -16.18 -8.81 -8.08
CA SER A 51 -16.59 -10.05 -7.41
C SER A 51 -17.08 -9.76 -5.99
N GLU A 52 -16.18 -9.74 -5.01
CA GLU A 52 -16.48 -9.51 -3.59
C GLU A 52 -17.04 -8.10 -3.33
N GLY A 53 -16.63 -7.10 -4.12
CA GLY A 53 -17.16 -5.73 -4.09
C GLY A 53 -18.57 -5.60 -4.65
N LYS A 54 -19.12 -6.66 -5.26
CA LYS A 54 -20.49 -6.76 -5.79
C LYS A 54 -20.85 -5.73 -6.86
N ALA A 55 -19.87 -5.04 -7.44
CA ALA A 55 -20.09 -4.23 -8.63
C ALA A 55 -20.22 -5.15 -9.84
N THR A 56 -21.10 -4.81 -10.78
CA THR A 56 -21.14 -5.48 -12.09
C THR A 56 -20.33 -4.74 -13.14
N GLN A 57 -20.07 -3.45 -12.92
CA GLN A 57 -19.32 -2.60 -13.84
C GLN A 57 -18.53 -1.50 -13.13
N ILE A 58 -17.32 -1.23 -13.63
CA ILE A 58 -16.54 -0.04 -13.28
C ILE A 58 -16.82 1.03 -14.34
N LYS A 59 -17.47 2.12 -13.91
CA LYS A 59 -17.87 3.26 -14.76
C LYS A 59 -16.73 4.24 -15.00
N GLY A 60 -15.80 4.34 -14.06
CA GLY A 60 -14.69 5.27 -14.15
C GLY A 60 -13.61 5.01 -13.10
N ILE A 61 -12.39 5.42 -13.42
CA ILE A 61 -11.27 5.42 -12.48
C ILE A 61 -10.61 6.79 -12.57
N SER A 62 -10.50 7.48 -11.45
CA SER A 62 -9.86 8.80 -11.39
C SER A 62 -8.79 8.85 -10.30
N PRO A 63 -7.64 9.48 -10.55
CA PRO A 63 -6.66 9.73 -9.51
C PRO A 63 -7.22 10.72 -8.49
N ILE A 64 -6.91 10.50 -7.21
CA ILE A 64 -7.19 11.46 -6.14
C ILE A 64 -5.86 12.07 -5.73
N GLY A 65 -5.79 13.41 -5.73
CA GLY A 65 -4.61 14.14 -5.29
C GLY A 65 -4.33 13.96 -3.79
N GLY A 66 -3.10 14.24 -3.36
CA GLY A 66 -2.73 14.30 -1.93
C GLY A 66 -2.00 13.09 -1.35
N GLY A 67 -1.65 12.07 -2.16
CA GLY A 67 -0.78 10.99 -1.71
C GLY A 67 0.70 11.32 -1.95
N CYS A 68 1.50 11.44 -0.88
CA CYS A 68 2.96 11.59 -1.02
C CYS A 68 3.64 10.26 -1.39
N ILE A 69 3.18 9.15 -0.79
CA ILE A 69 3.85 7.84 -0.82
C ILE A 69 3.09 6.81 -1.66
N ASN A 70 1.76 6.86 -1.61
CA ASN A 70 0.88 5.88 -2.24
C ASN A 70 0.05 6.56 -3.34
N ARG A 71 -0.15 5.87 -4.46
CA ARG A 71 -1.07 6.32 -5.49
C ARG A 71 -2.50 6.04 -5.03
N ALA A 72 -3.28 7.11 -4.90
CA ALA A 72 -4.69 7.06 -4.51
C ALA A 72 -5.61 7.18 -5.74
N THR A 73 -6.60 6.31 -5.84
CA THR A 73 -7.57 6.29 -6.94
C THR A 73 -8.99 6.08 -6.43
N ARG A 74 -9.94 6.74 -7.09
CA ARG A 74 -11.37 6.48 -6.99
C ARG A 74 -11.77 5.49 -8.07
N TYR A 75 -12.50 4.45 -7.69
CA TYR A 75 -13.19 3.57 -8.63
C TYR A 75 -14.68 3.83 -8.51
N ASP A 76 -15.29 4.37 -9.56
CA ASP A 76 -16.74 4.57 -9.64
C ASP A 76 -17.40 3.36 -10.26
N THR A 77 -18.41 2.80 -9.58
CA THR A 77 -19.08 1.58 -10.02
C THR A 77 -20.61 1.73 -10.00
N ASP A 78 -21.32 0.68 -10.36
CA ASP A 78 -22.77 0.56 -10.15
C ASP A 78 -23.18 0.19 -8.72
N ALA A 79 -22.25 -0.28 -7.88
CA ALA A 79 -22.48 -0.60 -6.46
C ALA A 79 -22.00 0.48 -5.48
N GLY A 80 -21.61 1.66 -6.00
CA GLY A 80 -21.00 2.75 -5.22
C GLY A 80 -19.52 2.97 -5.57
N SER A 81 -18.88 3.92 -4.91
CA SER A 81 -17.48 4.24 -5.16
C SER A 81 -16.57 3.54 -4.16
N PHE A 82 -15.39 3.11 -4.64
CA PHE A 82 -14.33 2.57 -3.81
C PHE A 82 -13.12 3.49 -3.84
N PHE A 83 -12.43 3.59 -2.70
CA PHE A 83 -11.15 4.24 -2.61
C PHE A 83 -10.05 3.19 -2.57
N VAL A 84 -9.05 3.34 -3.43
CA VAL A 84 -7.95 2.38 -3.56
C VAL A 84 -6.63 3.11 -3.40
N LYS A 85 -5.75 2.58 -2.55
CA LYS A 85 -4.34 2.96 -2.53
C LYS A 85 -3.50 1.84 -3.11
N THR A 86 -2.51 2.20 -3.91
CA THR A 86 -1.52 1.26 -4.46
C THR A 86 -0.11 1.78 -4.21
N ASN A 87 0.82 0.85 -3.94
CA ASN A 87 2.24 1.13 -3.90
C ASN A 87 2.97 0.05 -4.70
N ARG A 88 3.86 0.42 -5.63
CA ARG A 88 4.56 -0.53 -6.51
C ARG A 88 5.84 -1.09 -5.91
N SER A 89 6.33 -0.50 -4.82
CA SER A 89 7.64 -0.82 -4.24
C SER A 89 7.53 -1.42 -2.84
N ILE A 90 6.40 -1.24 -2.16
CA ILE A 90 6.20 -1.68 -0.78
C ILE A 90 5.27 -2.91 -0.76
N GLY A 91 5.69 -3.95 -0.03
CA GLY A 91 4.90 -5.15 0.22
C GLY A 91 3.64 -4.88 1.06
N PRO A 92 2.79 -5.90 1.30
CA PRO A 92 1.47 -5.71 1.87
C PRO A 92 1.46 -5.25 3.34
N SER A 93 2.53 -5.47 4.10
CA SER A 93 2.58 -5.20 5.55
C SER A 93 2.19 -3.77 5.94
N MET A 94 2.58 -2.77 5.15
CA MET A 94 2.18 -1.37 5.38
C MET A 94 0.65 -1.22 5.32
N PHE A 95 0.01 -1.80 4.29
CA PHE A 95 -1.44 -1.73 4.13
C PHE A 95 -2.19 -2.66 5.08
N GLU A 96 -1.60 -3.77 5.50
CA GLU A 96 -2.14 -4.63 6.57
C GLU A 96 -2.21 -3.84 7.89
N GLY A 97 -1.16 -3.11 8.23
CA GLY A 97 -1.15 -2.21 9.39
C GLY A 97 -2.20 -1.10 9.28
N GLU A 98 -2.36 -0.50 8.09
CA GLU A 98 -3.41 0.51 7.85
C GLU A 98 -4.82 -0.08 8.01
N ALA A 99 -5.09 -1.26 7.42
CA ALA A 99 -6.39 -1.92 7.52
C ALA A 99 -6.74 -2.32 8.96
N LEU A 100 -5.77 -2.86 9.71
CA LEU A 100 -5.96 -3.21 11.12
C LEU A 100 -6.22 -1.97 11.97
N GLY A 101 -5.50 -0.88 11.74
CA GLY A 101 -5.72 0.40 12.44
C GLY A 101 -7.10 0.99 12.14
N LEU A 102 -7.51 1.01 10.86
CA LEU A 102 -8.83 1.49 10.46
C LEU A 102 -9.95 0.65 11.06
N ASN A 103 -9.82 -0.68 11.07
CA ASN A 103 -10.80 -1.57 11.71
C ASN A 103 -10.90 -1.32 13.21
N ALA A 104 -9.77 -1.20 13.91
CA ALA A 104 -9.76 -0.91 15.35
C ALA A 104 -10.49 0.41 15.67
N MET A 105 -10.30 1.45 14.84
CA MET A 105 -11.04 2.71 14.98
C MET A 105 -12.52 2.55 14.62
N TYR A 106 -12.84 1.82 13.56
CA TYR A 106 -14.22 1.60 13.08
C TYR A 106 -15.07 0.89 14.15
N GLU A 107 -14.52 -0.13 14.81
CA GLU A 107 -15.18 -0.91 15.86
C GLU A 107 -15.57 -0.08 17.09
N THR A 108 -14.91 1.06 17.33
CA THR A 108 -15.27 1.96 18.43
C THR A 108 -16.63 2.64 18.23
N GLY A 109 -17.16 2.69 17.01
CA GLY A 109 -18.42 3.39 16.69
C GLY A 109 -18.42 4.89 16.98
N SER A 110 -17.23 5.51 17.06
CA SER A 110 -17.06 6.88 17.55
C SER A 110 -16.91 7.91 16.42
N ILE A 111 -15.68 8.15 15.94
CA ILE A 111 -15.34 9.01 14.80
C ILE A 111 -15.50 8.25 13.48
N ARG A 112 -15.94 8.95 12.43
CA ARG A 112 -16.06 8.36 11.09
C ARG A 112 -14.66 8.08 10.53
N VAL A 113 -14.40 6.82 10.18
CA VAL A 113 -13.22 6.37 9.44
C VAL A 113 -13.68 5.54 8.24
N PRO A 114 -12.93 5.51 7.12
CA PRO A 114 -13.28 4.65 5.99
C PRO A 114 -13.16 3.17 6.39
N LYS A 115 -14.18 2.38 6.07
CA LYS A 115 -14.13 0.93 6.28
C LYS A 115 -13.14 0.27 5.31
N PRO A 116 -12.11 -0.44 5.79
CA PRO A 116 -11.22 -1.20 4.90
C PRO A 116 -11.93 -2.49 4.45
N TYR A 117 -11.73 -2.86 3.20
CA TYR A 117 -12.35 -4.06 2.62
C TYR A 117 -11.34 -5.15 2.31
N LYS A 118 -10.21 -4.81 1.67
CA LYS A 118 -9.22 -5.79 1.23
C LYS A 118 -7.81 -5.19 1.20
N VAL A 119 -6.83 -5.99 1.60
CA VAL A 119 -5.41 -5.76 1.34
C VAL A 119 -4.87 -6.91 0.49
N GLY A 120 -3.92 -6.62 -0.39
CA GLY A 120 -3.27 -7.66 -1.19
C GLY A 120 -2.01 -7.20 -1.88
N SER A 121 -1.29 -8.17 -2.46
CA SER A 121 -0.11 -7.92 -3.28
C SER A 121 -0.50 -7.65 -4.74
N LEU A 122 0.29 -6.85 -5.44
CA LEU A 122 0.17 -6.63 -6.88
C LEU A 122 1.01 -7.68 -7.65
N PRO A 123 0.54 -8.23 -8.79
CA PRO A 123 1.30 -9.23 -9.55
C PRO A 123 2.65 -8.73 -10.06
N THR A 124 2.75 -7.43 -10.35
CA THR A 124 3.98 -6.77 -10.83
C THR A 124 4.94 -6.36 -9.72
N GLY A 125 4.67 -6.79 -8.48
CA GLY A 125 5.35 -6.28 -7.29
C GLY A 125 4.63 -5.07 -6.67
N GLY A 126 4.72 -4.98 -5.34
CA GLY A 126 4.01 -3.99 -4.54
C GLY A 126 2.72 -4.51 -3.93
N SER A 127 1.85 -3.61 -3.48
CA SER A 127 0.64 -3.93 -2.73
C SER A 127 -0.47 -2.88 -2.92
N TYR A 128 -1.67 -3.22 -2.44
CA TYR A 128 -2.84 -2.36 -2.48
C TYR A 128 -3.74 -2.51 -1.24
N ILE A 129 -4.57 -1.50 -1.00
CA ILE A 129 -5.72 -1.54 -0.09
C ILE A 129 -6.96 -0.96 -0.77
N ILE A 130 -8.10 -1.61 -0.58
CA ILE A 130 -9.43 -1.19 -1.04
C ILE A 130 -10.26 -0.84 0.20
N MET A 131 -10.93 0.32 0.20
CA MET A 131 -11.73 0.82 1.32
C MET A 131 -12.94 1.64 0.85
N GLU A 132 -13.83 1.97 1.78
CA GLU A 132 -14.95 2.89 1.58
C GLU A 132 -14.47 4.21 0.97
N PHE A 133 -15.12 4.65 -0.11
CA PHE A 133 -14.95 6.02 -0.58
C PHE A 133 -15.85 6.95 0.24
N ILE A 134 -15.24 7.89 0.96
CA ILE A 134 -15.95 8.96 1.66
C ILE A 134 -15.92 10.20 0.78
N GLU A 135 -17.09 10.66 0.36
CA GLU A 135 -17.22 11.94 -0.33
C GLU A 135 -17.10 13.08 0.68
N PHE A 136 -15.98 13.81 0.60
CA PHE A 136 -15.77 15.00 1.41
C PHE A 136 -16.57 16.19 0.84
N GLY A 137 -17.36 16.83 1.69
CA GLY A 137 -18.14 18.01 1.33
C GLY A 137 -17.38 19.32 1.57
N ALA A 138 -17.79 20.39 0.87
CA ALA A 138 -17.20 21.73 0.96
C ALA A 138 -17.62 22.54 2.21
N SER A 139 -18.02 21.88 3.30
CA SER A 139 -18.55 22.56 4.50
C SER A 139 -17.46 23.22 5.34
N ARG A 140 -17.83 24.19 6.19
CA ARG A 140 -16.94 24.96 7.10
C ARG A 140 -16.27 24.12 8.20
N GLY A 141 -16.45 22.80 8.20
CA GLY A 141 -15.95 21.88 9.23
C GLY A 141 -16.67 22.07 10.57
N ASP A 142 -16.62 21.06 11.43
CA ASP A 142 -17.15 21.11 12.80
C ASP A 142 -16.10 20.60 13.77
N GLN A 143 -15.30 21.53 14.31
CA GLN A 143 -14.22 21.23 15.25
C GLN A 143 -14.74 20.69 16.59
N SER A 144 -15.92 21.13 17.01
CA SER A 144 -16.54 20.68 18.26
C SER A 144 -16.97 19.21 18.15
N ALA A 145 -17.64 18.86 17.05
CA ALA A 145 -17.98 17.47 16.76
C ALA A 145 -16.73 16.59 16.61
N LEU A 146 -15.68 17.08 15.93
CA LEU A 146 -14.41 16.36 15.81
C LEU A 146 -13.80 16.04 17.19
N GLY A 147 -13.66 17.06 18.05
CA GLY A 147 -13.08 16.90 19.39
C GLY A 147 -13.86 15.90 20.24
N ARG A 148 -15.20 15.98 20.24
CA ARG A 148 -16.06 15.05 20.97
C ARG A 148 -15.90 13.61 20.45
N LYS A 149 -15.94 13.42 19.13
CA LYS A 149 -15.83 12.09 18.52
C LYS A 149 -14.45 11.46 18.73
N LEU A 150 -13.38 12.26 18.70
CA LEU A 150 -12.03 11.80 18.99
C LEU A 150 -11.90 11.38 20.46
N ALA A 151 -12.48 12.15 21.40
CA ALA A 151 -12.50 11.78 22.81
C ALA A 151 -13.30 10.49 23.08
N GLU A 152 -14.44 10.31 22.39
CA GLU A 152 -15.21 9.05 22.43
C GLU A 152 -14.35 7.86 21.97
N MET A 153 -13.58 8.02 20.89
CA MET A 153 -12.66 6.99 20.38
C MET A 153 -11.60 6.61 21.42
N HIS A 154 -10.90 7.59 21.99
CA HIS A 154 -9.85 7.35 22.99
C HIS A 154 -10.39 6.67 24.25
N LYS A 155 -11.63 6.97 24.64
CA LYS A 155 -12.26 6.37 25.83
C LYS A 155 -12.69 4.91 25.60
N ALA A 156 -13.11 4.58 24.38
CA ALA A 156 -13.56 3.24 24.01
C ALA A 156 -12.39 2.27 23.80
N ALA A 157 -11.28 2.75 23.23
CA ALA A 157 -10.09 1.96 22.97
C ALA A 157 -9.38 1.56 24.27
N LYS A 158 -9.46 0.28 24.64
CA LYS A 158 -8.77 -0.29 25.80
C LYS A 158 -7.98 -1.52 25.38
N SER A 159 -6.79 -1.69 25.95
CA SER A 159 -5.95 -2.88 25.76
C SER A 159 -5.36 -3.29 27.09
N GLU A 160 -5.49 -4.56 27.42
CA GLU A 160 -4.85 -5.15 28.61
C GLU A 160 -3.36 -5.47 28.37
N LYS A 161 -2.85 -5.26 27.15
CA LYS A 161 -1.45 -5.55 26.77
C LYS A 161 -0.50 -4.37 27.03
N GLY A 162 -1.01 -3.22 27.46
CA GLY A 162 -0.25 -1.98 27.63
C GLY A 162 -0.24 -1.10 26.36
N PHE A 163 0.88 -0.46 26.09
CA PHE A 163 1.11 0.47 24.98
C PHE A 163 1.76 -0.25 23.81
N GLY A 164 1.17 -0.13 22.62
CA GLY A 164 1.61 -0.84 21.43
C GLY A 164 0.44 -1.11 20.49
N PHE A 165 0.67 -2.01 19.54
CA PHE A 165 -0.34 -2.48 18.60
C PHE A 165 -0.02 -3.90 18.14
N HIS A 166 -0.99 -4.58 17.52
CA HIS A 166 -0.83 -5.98 17.12
C HIS A 166 0.22 -6.19 16.02
N VAL A 167 0.48 -5.15 15.24
CA VAL A 167 1.47 -5.14 14.17
C VAL A 167 2.22 -3.83 14.18
N ASP A 168 3.48 -3.88 13.75
CA ASP A 168 4.19 -2.69 13.31
C ASP A 168 3.48 -2.09 12.09
N ASN A 169 3.49 -0.77 12.00
CA ASN A 169 2.90 -0.05 10.88
C ASN A 169 3.84 1.08 10.44
N THR A 170 3.33 2.08 9.75
CA THR A 170 4.14 3.22 9.31
C THR A 170 3.50 4.54 9.71
N ILE A 171 4.35 5.56 9.94
CA ILE A 171 3.96 6.96 10.05
C ILE A 171 4.53 7.69 8.82
N GLY A 172 3.67 7.94 7.84
CA GLY A 172 4.15 8.20 6.48
C GLY A 172 4.89 6.98 5.93
N SER A 173 6.14 7.15 5.52
CA SER A 173 7.00 6.07 4.98
C SER A 173 7.90 5.45 6.04
N THR A 174 7.93 6.02 7.24
CA THR A 174 8.83 5.60 8.31
C THR A 174 8.20 4.44 9.09
N PRO A 175 8.93 3.35 9.35
CA PRO A 175 8.44 2.28 10.22
C PRO A 175 8.10 2.82 11.61
N GLN A 176 7.00 2.32 12.18
CA GLN A 176 6.57 2.61 13.53
C GLN A 176 6.47 1.29 14.30
N ILE A 177 7.41 1.12 15.24
CA ILE A 177 7.54 -0.07 16.08
C ILE A 177 6.43 -0.04 17.14
N ASN A 178 5.67 -1.12 17.23
CA ASN A 178 4.48 -1.23 18.06
C ASN A 178 4.53 -2.40 19.05
N THR A 179 5.72 -2.97 19.27
CA THR A 179 5.98 -3.95 20.33
C THR A 179 5.37 -3.48 21.64
N TRP A 180 4.60 -4.36 22.28
CA TRP A 180 3.87 -4.05 23.51
C TRP A 180 4.82 -3.77 24.68
N MET A 181 4.52 -2.70 25.42
CA MET A 181 5.22 -2.32 26.65
C MET A 181 4.20 -1.89 27.70
N SER A 182 4.43 -2.21 28.97
CA SER A 182 3.53 -1.84 30.06
C SER A 182 3.63 -0.36 30.46
N GLY A 183 4.78 0.28 30.25
CA GLY A 183 5.05 1.67 30.62
C GLY A 183 5.00 2.62 29.43
N TRP A 184 4.22 3.71 29.56
CA TRP A 184 4.07 4.72 28.50
C TRP A 184 5.38 5.46 28.25
N VAL A 185 6.08 5.84 29.33
CA VAL A 185 7.29 6.65 29.25
C VAL A 185 8.37 5.89 28.48
N GLU A 186 8.57 4.62 28.79
CA GLU A 186 9.51 3.74 28.11
C GLU A 186 9.11 3.51 26.65
N PHE A 187 7.84 3.19 26.39
CA PHE A 187 7.33 2.99 25.02
C PHE A 187 7.56 4.21 24.13
N PHE A 188 7.17 5.39 24.63
CA PHE A 188 7.28 6.62 23.86
C PHE A 188 8.74 7.03 23.67
N ALA A 189 9.56 6.91 24.71
CA ALA A 189 10.96 7.28 24.62
C ALA A 189 11.74 6.33 23.69
N GLU A 190 11.50 5.01 23.74
CA GLU A 190 12.24 4.02 22.94
C GLU A 190 11.66 3.92 21.53
N HIS A 191 10.38 3.58 21.40
CA HIS A 191 9.74 3.24 20.13
C HIS A 191 9.15 4.43 19.37
N ARG A 192 9.21 5.65 19.90
CA ARG A 192 8.86 6.87 19.15
C ARG A 192 10.07 7.77 19.00
N LEU A 193 10.47 8.47 20.06
CA LEU A 193 11.49 9.50 19.95
C LEU A 193 12.88 8.91 19.69
N GLY A 194 13.27 7.88 20.43
CA GLY A 194 14.54 7.18 20.28
C GLY A 194 14.78 6.64 18.87
N TYR A 195 13.77 5.95 18.33
CA TYR A 195 13.82 5.44 16.96
C TYR A 195 14.02 6.56 15.91
N GLN A 196 13.27 7.67 16.01
CA GLN A 196 13.41 8.80 15.08
C GLN A 196 14.77 9.50 15.23
N LEU A 197 15.29 9.66 16.44
CA LEU A 197 16.61 10.24 16.70
C LEU A 197 17.74 9.37 16.11
N LYS A 198 17.65 8.05 16.26
CA LYS A 198 18.59 7.10 15.65
C LYS A 198 18.58 7.23 14.13
N MET A 199 17.39 7.24 13.52
CA MET A 199 17.26 7.45 12.08
C MET A 199 17.85 8.78 11.62
N ALA A 200 17.57 9.88 12.34
CA ALA A 200 18.11 11.18 12.01
C ALA A 200 19.65 11.19 12.04
N ARG A 201 20.25 10.56 13.06
CA ARG A 201 21.70 10.41 13.13
C ARG A 201 22.26 9.59 11.97
N GLU A 202 21.65 8.45 11.66
CA GLU A 202 22.12 7.56 10.58
C GLU A 202 21.99 8.20 9.20
N GLN A 203 20.92 8.95 8.97
CA GLN A 203 20.64 9.57 7.68
C GLN A 203 21.42 10.88 7.45
N TYR A 204 21.59 11.69 8.50
CA TYR A 204 22.16 13.04 8.38
C TYR A 204 23.54 13.19 9.02
N GLY A 205 24.03 12.19 9.75
CA GLY A 205 25.35 12.19 10.38
C GLY A 205 25.54 13.22 11.48
N ASP A 206 24.46 13.82 12.00
CA ASP A 206 24.49 14.83 13.07
C ASP A 206 24.38 14.13 14.43
N PRO A 207 25.49 14.00 15.19
CA PRO A 207 25.46 13.39 16.52
C PRO A 207 24.82 14.32 17.56
N THR A 208 24.82 15.64 17.33
CA THR A 208 24.36 16.65 18.30
C THR A 208 22.86 16.56 18.56
N ILE A 209 22.03 16.30 17.54
CA ILE A 209 20.58 16.09 17.72
C ILE A 209 20.32 14.83 18.56
N TYR A 210 21.05 13.76 18.26
CA TYR A 210 20.93 12.49 18.95
C TYR A 210 21.37 12.60 20.42
N GLU A 211 22.55 13.18 20.68
CA GLU A 211 23.09 13.36 22.03
C GLU A 211 22.22 14.26 22.90
N ARG A 212 21.71 15.37 22.34
CA ARG A 212 20.75 16.23 23.06
C ARG A 212 19.45 15.50 23.35
N GLY A 213 18.95 14.72 22.39
CA GLY A 213 17.74 13.91 22.57
C GLY A 213 17.87 12.91 23.71
N LEU A 214 19.03 12.24 23.82
CA LEU A 214 19.34 11.32 24.92
C LEU A 214 19.42 12.01 26.29
N ASN A 215 20.06 13.18 26.36
CA ASN A 215 20.23 13.91 27.63
C ASN A 215 18.92 14.47 28.21
N HIS A 216 17.88 14.62 27.38
CA HIS A 216 16.57 15.14 27.80
C HIS A 216 15.52 14.06 28.06
N HIS A 217 15.80 12.78 27.77
CA HIS A 217 14.87 11.67 27.96
C HIS A 217 15.26 10.80 29.16
N TYR A 218 14.26 10.29 29.88
CA TYR A 218 14.41 9.34 31.00
C TYR A 218 15.06 7.99 30.63
N ILE A 219 15.46 7.80 29.36
CA ILE A 219 16.31 6.68 28.98
C ILE A 219 17.74 7.11 29.27
N GLY A 220 18.27 6.70 30.42
CA GLY A 220 19.70 6.83 30.68
C GLY A 220 20.50 6.27 29.51
N LYS A 221 21.55 6.99 29.08
CA LYS A 221 22.40 6.67 27.93
C LYS A 221 22.74 5.17 27.82
N GLU A 222 23.04 4.55 28.95
CA GLU A 222 23.36 3.11 29.05
C GLU A 222 22.21 2.18 28.62
N LYS A 223 20.96 2.49 29.01
CA LYS A 223 19.79 1.70 28.60
C LYS A 223 19.54 1.86 27.10
N PHE A 224 19.70 3.07 26.56
CA PHE A 224 19.58 3.33 25.13
C PHE A 224 20.64 2.58 24.31
N ASP A 225 21.91 2.71 24.70
CA ASP A 225 23.04 2.08 24.00
C ASP A 225 22.94 0.54 24.04
N SER A 226 22.39 -0.03 25.13
CA SER A 226 22.11 -1.47 25.26
C SER A 226 21.00 -1.97 24.33
N ILE A 227 19.95 -1.18 24.11
CA ILE A 227 18.82 -1.54 23.24
C ILE A 227 19.24 -1.48 21.77
N TYR A 228 20.09 -0.52 21.41
CA TYR A 228 20.45 -0.27 20.02
C TYR A 228 21.84 -0.76 19.61
N GLY A 229 22.54 -1.50 20.48
CA GLY A 229 23.82 -2.15 20.17
C GLY A 229 24.94 -1.17 19.87
N ILE A 230 24.97 -0.03 20.56
CA ILE A 230 25.99 1.00 20.37
C ILE A 230 27.03 0.81 21.47
N TYR A 231 28.04 -0.01 21.20
CA TYR A 231 29.21 -0.06 22.07
C TYR A 231 30.00 1.23 21.91
N PRO A 232 30.51 1.83 23.00
CA PRO A 232 31.46 2.93 22.88
C PRO A 232 32.67 2.45 22.09
N VAL A 233 33.07 3.26 21.10
CA VAL A 233 34.36 3.12 20.40
C VAL A 233 35.48 3.55 21.33
#